data_AF-A0A935SY90-F1
#
_entry.id   AF-A0A935SY90-F1
#
_cell.length_a   1.000
_cell.length_b   1.000
_cell.length_c   1.000
_cell.angle_alpha   90.00
_cell.angle_beta   90.00
_cell.angle_gamma   90.00
#
_symmetry.space_group_name_H-M   'P 1'
#
loop_
_entity.id
_entity.type
_entity.pdbx_description
1 polymer ?
#
loop_
_entity_poly.entity_id
_entity_poly.type
_entity_poly.pdbx_seq_one_letter_code
_entity_poly.pdbx_strand_id
1 'polypeptide(L)'
;MDRRRIAGSTTDSLALLLVLLVLLLGAGAWNYHRNLQQERTSERGRPYASYSVREVQLLREAAAGELAAARARFERAKRGRAGSARDQGTVGGNVRQFNRTARASDAIRDAAAEVAEHESLTATLDQELAARATLGAGMDRHLKRLTTF
;
A
#
# COMPACT_ATOMS: atom_id res chain seq x y z
N MET A 1 -43.14 -18.65 -59.44
CA MET A 1 -43.19 -19.30 -58.11
C MET A 1 -41.86 -19.03 -57.42
N ASP A 2 -41.70 -17.93 -56.68
CA ASP A 2 -40.45 -17.69 -55.92
C ASP A 2 -40.73 -16.78 -54.71
N ARG A 3 -41.20 -17.40 -53.62
CA ARG A 3 -41.33 -16.78 -52.30
C ARG A 3 -41.00 -17.79 -51.21
N ARG A 4 -39.80 -18.39 -51.25
CA ARG A 4 -39.27 -19.18 -50.14
C ARG A 4 -37.75 -19.05 -50.19
N ARG A 5 -37.16 -18.40 -49.17
CA ARG A 5 -35.72 -18.37 -48.78
C ARG A 5 -35.19 -16.96 -48.42
N ILE A 6 -35.94 -16.14 -47.68
CA ILE A 6 -35.36 -14.97 -46.99
C ILE A 6 -35.60 -15.02 -45.47
N ALA A 7 -36.59 -15.79 -45.01
CA ALA A 7 -36.95 -15.88 -43.58
C ALA A 7 -36.06 -16.82 -42.73
N GLY A 8 -35.07 -17.51 -43.31
CA GLY A 8 -34.21 -18.46 -42.59
C GLY A 8 -32.90 -17.84 -42.05
N SER A 9 -32.27 -16.95 -42.82
CA SER A 9 -30.92 -16.46 -42.50
C SER A 9 -30.90 -15.45 -41.34
N THR A 10 -31.91 -14.59 -41.24
CA THR A 10 -31.99 -13.59 -40.15
C THR A 10 -32.30 -14.23 -38.81
N THR A 11 -33.12 -15.28 -38.78
CA THR A 11 -33.52 -15.97 -37.54
C THR A 11 -32.36 -16.77 -36.98
N ASP A 12 -31.58 -17.45 -37.83
CA ASP A 12 -30.37 -18.16 -37.45
C ASP A 12 -29.25 -17.20 -37.02
N SER A 13 -29.10 -16.06 -37.73
CA SER A 13 -28.14 -15.01 -37.35
C SER A 13 -28.51 -14.35 -36.02
N LEU A 14 -29.80 -14.13 -35.77
CA LEU A 14 -30.31 -13.54 -34.53
C LEU A 14 -30.19 -14.52 -33.37
N ALA A 15 -30.46 -15.82 -33.59
CA ALA A 15 -30.23 -16.86 -32.61
C ALA A 15 -28.74 -16.98 -32.25
N LEU A 16 -27.84 -16.93 -33.24
CA LEU A 16 -26.39 -16.96 -33.02
C LEU A 16 -25.91 -15.71 -32.26
N LEU A 17 -26.44 -14.53 -32.58
CA LEU A 17 -26.14 -13.29 -31.87
C LEU A 17 -26.63 -13.34 -30.42
N LEU A 18 -27.82 -13.88 -30.16
CA LEU A 18 -28.33 -14.08 -28.81
C LEU A 18 -27.47 -15.07 -28.02
N VAL A 19 -27.06 -16.19 -28.62
CA VAL A 19 -26.15 -17.15 -27.99
C VAL A 19 -24.81 -16.50 -27.66
N LEU A 20 -24.24 -15.73 -28.60
CA LEU A 20 -22.99 -15.00 -28.38
C LEU A 20 -23.14 -13.98 -27.23
N LEU A 21 -24.26 -13.26 -27.19
CA LEU A 21 -24.57 -12.31 -26.11
C LEU A 21 -24.64 -13.02 -24.76
N VAL A 22 -25.34 -14.16 -24.68
CA VAL A 22 -25.44 -14.96 -23.45
C VAL A 22 -24.07 -15.48 -23.02
N LEU A 23 -23.24 -15.93 -23.96
CA LEU A 23 -21.87 -16.37 -23.66
C LEU A 23 -20.99 -15.21 -23.15
N LEU A 24 -21.08 -14.02 -23.77
CA LEU A 24 -20.36 -12.83 -23.33
C LEU A 24 -20.82 -12.36 -21.94
N LEU A 25 -22.12 -12.33 -21.68
CA LEU A 25 -22.68 -11.99 -20.38
C LEU A 25 -22.30 -13.01 -19.31
N GLY A 26 -22.34 -14.30 -19.65
CA GLY A 26 -21.93 -15.39 -18.75
C GLY A 26 -20.44 -15.32 -18.41
N ALA A 27 -19.58 -15.12 -19.41
CA ALA A 27 -18.14 -14.96 -19.21
C ALA A 27 -17.82 -13.69 -18.37
N GLY A 28 -18.48 -12.57 -18.67
CA GLY A 28 -18.35 -11.33 -17.90
C GLY A 28 -18.82 -11.49 -16.45
N ALA A 29 -19.97 -12.12 -16.23
CA ALA A 29 -20.50 -12.37 -14.88
C ALA A 29 -19.63 -13.32 -14.07
N TRP A 30 -19.09 -14.38 -14.71
CA TRP A 30 -18.12 -15.27 -14.08
C TRP A 30 -16.84 -14.54 -13.67
N ASN A 31 -16.29 -13.72 -14.58
CA ASN A 31 -15.08 -12.96 -14.31
C ASN A 31 -15.30 -11.95 -13.17
N TYR A 32 -16.43 -11.25 -13.20
CA TYR A 32 -16.84 -10.35 -12.13
C TYR A 32 -16.94 -11.06 -10.78
N HIS A 33 -17.58 -12.23 -10.73
CA HIS A 33 -17.72 -13.00 -9.50
C HIS A 33 -16.36 -13.46 -8.97
N ARG A 34 -15.48 -13.97 -9.84
CA ARG A 34 -14.13 -14.39 -9.49
C ARG A 34 -13.32 -13.23 -8.89
N ASN A 35 -13.29 -12.08 -9.58
CA ASN A 35 -12.55 -10.90 -9.13
C ASN A 35 -13.13 -10.32 -7.83
N LEU A 36 -14.45 -10.35 -7.67
CA LEU A 36 -15.10 -9.94 -6.43
C LEU A 36 -14.70 -10.83 -5.24
N GLN A 37 -14.60 -12.15 -5.43
CA GLN A 37 -14.17 -13.06 -4.37
C GLN A 37 -12.69 -12.86 -3.99
N GLN A 38 -11.83 -12.59 -4.99
CA GLN A 38 -10.44 -12.23 -4.74
C GLN A 38 -10.35 -10.93 -3.93
N GLU A 39 -11.07 -9.88 -4.35
CA GLU A 39 -11.12 -8.61 -3.62
C GLU A 39 -11.61 -8.80 -2.18
N ARG A 40 -12.69 -9.56 -1.95
CA ARG A 40 -13.20 -9.84 -0.60
C ARG A 40 -12.19 -10.55 0.28
N THR A 41 -11.37 -11.43 -0.31
CA THR A 41 -10.32 -12.14 0.41
C THR A 41 -9.18 -11.19 0.77
N SER A 42 -8.80 -10.30 -0.15
CA SER A 42 -7.78 -9.27 0.09
C SER A 42 -8.24 -8.13 1.01
N GLU A 43 -9.54 -7.86 1.10
CA GLU A 43 -10.10 -6.83 1.99
C GLU A 43 -10.20 -7.30 3.45
N ARG A 44 -10.36 -8.61 3.69
CA ARG A 44 -10.43 -9.15 5.06
C ARG A 44 -9.10 -8.97 5.78
N GLY A 45 -9.07 -8.07 6.78
CA GLY A 45 -7.89 -7.80 7.60
C GLY A 45 -6.98 -6.70 7.06
N ARG A 46 -7.39 -5.99 6.01
CA ARG A 46 -6.63 -4.89 5.43
C ARG A 46 -6.58 -3.68 6.39
N PRO A 47 -5.39 -3.20 6.78
CA PRO A 47 -5.26 -2.00 7.62
C PRO A 47 -5.91 -0.80 6.94
N TYR A 48 -6.54 0.07 7.73
CA TYR A 48 -7.15 1.32 7.27
C TYR A 48 -8.28 1.19 6.23
N ALA A 49 -8.83 0.00 6.01
CA ALA A 49 -9.91 -0.21 5.03
C ALA A 49 -11.16 0.64 5.30
N SER A 50 -11.44 0.96 6.57
CA SER A 50 -12.56 1.82 6.98
C SER A 50 -12.34 3.31 6.73
N TYR A 51 -11.09 3.74 6.52
CA TYR A 51 -10.76 5.14 6.26
C TYR A 51 -10.95 5.44 4.78
N SER A 52 -11.36 6.67 4.46
CA SER A 52 -11.39 7.21 3.10
C SER A 52 -9.98 7.41 2.54
N VAL A 53 -9.86 7.49 1.21
CA VAL A 53 -8.57 7.77 0.54
C VAL A 53 -7.93 9.05 1.08
N ARG A 54 -8.75 10.09 1.28
CA ARG A 54 -8.31 11.39 1.79
C ARG A 54 -7.76 11.30 3.21
N GLU A 55 -8.41 10.53 4.09
CA GLU A 55 -7.94 10.35 5.46
C GLU A 55 -6.61 9.59 5.49
N VAL A 56 -6.44 8.56 4.65
CA VAL A 56 -5.16 7.84 4.54
C VAL A 56 -4.05 8.75 4.00
N GLN A 57 -4.35 9.65 3.06
CA GLN A 57 -3.40 10.66 2.58
C GLN A 57 -2.98 11.63 3.70
N LEU A 58 -3.94 12.12 4.49
CA LEU A 58 -3.65 13.00 5.63
C LEU A 58 -2.78 12.30 6.68
N LEU A 59 -3.06 11.03 6.98
CA LEU A 59 -2.22 10.22 7.88
C LEU A 59 -0.80 10.06 7.33
N ARG A 60 -0.66 9.86 6.01
CA ARG A 60 0.64 9.72 5.34
C ARG A 60 1.44 11.02 5.37
N GLU A 61 0.78 12.16 5.18
CA GLU A 61 1.42 13.48 5.31
C GLU A 61 1.86 13.77 6.75
N ALA A 62 1.03 13.44 7.73
CA ALA A 62 1.37 13.57 9.15
C ALA A 62 2.57 12.68 9.51
N ALA A 63 2.55 11.41 9.10
CA ALA A 63 3.65 10.46 9.32
C ALA A 63 4.97 10.92 8.68
N ALA A 64 4.92 11.56 7.50
CA ALA A 64 6.10 12.12 6.86
C ALA A 64 6.73 13.26 7.70
N GLY A 65 5.92 14.09 8.35
CA GLY A 65 6.38 15.12 9.28
C GLY A 65 7.06 14.52 10.52
N GLU A 66 6.47 13.47 11.10
CA GLU A 66 7.04 12.75 12.24
C GLU A 66 8.36 12.04 11.88
N LEU A 67 8.42 11.39 10.72
CA LEU A 67 9.63 10.76 10.20
C LEU A 67 10.75 11.78 10.01
N ALA A 68 10.45 12.97 9.48
CA ALA A 68 11.43 14.04 9.37
C ALA A 68 11.97 14.48 10.74
N ALA A 69 11.09 14.62 11.73
CA ALA A 69 11.48 14.94 13.10
C ALA A 69 12.31 13.83 13.77
N ALA A 70 11.96 12.56 13.56
CA ALA A 70 12.72 11.40 14.03
C ALA A 70 14.13 11.35 13.41
N ARG A 71 14.24 11.55 12.09
CA ARG A 71 15.53 11.63 11.39
C ARG A 71 16.40 12.78 11.91
N ALA A 72 15.80 13.95 12.18
CA ALA A 72 16.52 15.07 12.76
C ALA A 72 17.06 14.77 14.17
N ARG A 73 16.29 14.03 15.00
CA ARG A 73 16.73 13.56 16.33
C ARG A 73 17.86 12.55 16.21
N PHE A 74 17.76 11.58 15.30
CA PHE A 74 18.82 10.61 15.02
C PHE A 74 20.14 11.29 14.61
N GLU A 75 20.08 12.24 13.66
CA GLU A 75 21.28 12.98 13.25
C GLU A 75 21.87 13.84 14.38
N ARG A 76 21.01 14.40 15.25
CA ARG A 76 21.47 15.10 16.47
C ARG A 76 22.20 14.16 17.43
N ALA A 77 21.66 12.96 17.68
CA ALA A 77 22.29 11.96 18.54
C ALA A 77 23.65 11.50 17.97
N LYS A 78 23.72 11.28 16.66
CA LYS A 78 24.97 10.92 15.96
C LYS A 78 26.05 12.00 16.09
N ARG A 79 25.68 13.28 15.91
CA ARG A 79 26.61 14.41 16.12
C ARG A 79 27.07 14.53 17.57
N GLY A 80 26.20 14.27 18.54
CA GLY A 80 26.54 14.27 19.97
C GLY A 80 27.62 13.25 20.34
N ARG A 81 27.66 12.08 19.68
CA ARG A 81 28.71 11.06 19.87
C ARG A 81 30.08 11.55 19.42
N ALA A 82 30.16 12.20 18.25
CA ALA A 82 31.42 12.61 17.61
C ALA A 82 32.24 13.60 18.46
N GLY A 83 31.61 14.41 19.30
CA GLY A 83 32.28 15.41 20.15
C GLY A 83 32.94 14.87 21.43
N SER A 84 32.79 13.58 21.76
CA SER A 84 33.14 13.06 23.11
C SER A 84 34.51 12.35 23.23
N ALA A 85 35.25 12.22 22.13
CA ALA A 85 36.45 11.38 22.06
C ALA A 85 37.75 12.13 22.43
N ARG A 86 37.90 12.56 23.68
CA ARG A 86 39.23 12.90 24.23
C ARG A 86 39.58 11.95 25.36
N ASP A 87 40.72 11.29 25.22
CA ASP A 87 41.28 10.36 26.21
C ASP A 87 41.65 11.14 27.48
N GLN A 88 41.27 10.62 28.66
CA GLN A 88 41.45 11.30 29.94
C GLN A 88 42.65 10.78 30.75
N GLY A 89 43.39 9.80 30.22
CA GLY A 89 44.69 9.35 30.76
C GLY A 89 44.66 8.76 32.18
N THR A 90 43.47 8.53 32.76
CA THR A 90 43.28 8.04 34.14
C THR A 90 42.15 7.00 34.16
N VAL A 91 42.26 5.98 35.03
CA VAL A 91 41.25 4.91 35.15
C VAL A 91 39.83 5.47 35.42
N GLY A 92 39.70 6.43 36.33
CA GLY A 92 38.41 7.11 36.59
C GLY A 92 37.91 7.93 35.40
N GLY A 93 38.83 8.51 34.61
CA GLY A 93 38.51 9.18 33.35
C GLY A 93 37.96 8.22 32.29
N ASN A 94 38.57 7.02 32.19
CA ASN A 94 38.18 5.98 31.24
C ASN A 94 36.80 5.40 31.56
N VAL A 95 36.47 5.18 32.83
CA VAL A 95 35.12 4.75 33.25
C VAL A 95 34.07 5.81 32.90
N ARG A 96 34.34 7.09 33.15
CA ARG A 96 33.44 8.19 32.77
C ARG A 96 33.27 8.30 31.25
N GLN A 97 34.35 8.09 30.50
CA GLN A 97 34.32 8.07 29.03
C GLN A 97 33.48 6.89 28.52
N PHE A 98 33.68 5.69 29.05
CA PHE A 98 32.89 4.51 28.71
C PHE A 98 31.40 4.75 28.95
N ASN A 99 31.02 5.24 30.15
CA ASN A 99 29.63 5.53 30.48
C ASN A 99 28.99 6.59 29.55
N ARG A 100 29.75 7.61 29.14
CA ARG A 100 29.28 8.60 28.15
C ARG A 100 29.06 7.98 26.78
N THR A 101 30.02 7.18 26.31
CA THR A 101 29.92 6.49 25.01
C THR A 101 28.78 5.48 24.99
N ALA A 102 28.56 4.73 26.08
CA ALA A 102 27.45 3.80 26.23
C ALA A 102 26.10 4.54 26.10
N ARG A 103 25.87 5.59 26.91
CA ARG A 103 24.66 6.41 26.83
C ARG A 103 24.43 7.04 25.46
N ALA A 104 25.50 7.51 24.81
CA ALA A 104 25.42 8.04 23.45
C ALA A 104 25.07 6.95 22.42
N SER A 105 25.49 5.70 22.65
CA SER A 105 25.15 4.57 21.78
C SER A 105 23.68 4.20 21.93
N ASP A 106 23.19 4.14 23.17
CA ASP A 106 21.79 3.83 23.48
C ASP A 106 20.87 4.90 22.88
N ALA A 107 21.18 6.19 23.08
CA ALA A 107 20.42 7.28 22.48
C ALA A 107 20.37 7.23 20.94
N ILE A 108 21.43 6.76 20.27
CA ILE A 108 21.44 6.56 18.82
C ILE A 108 20.55 5.37 18.43
N ARG A 109 20.59 4.27 19.19
CA ARG A 109 19.76 3.09 18.94
C ARG A 109 18.28 3.39 19.13
N ASP A 110 17.92 4.11 20.19
CA ASP A 110 16.54 4.52 20.45
C ASP A 110 16.02 5.42 19.32
N ALA A 111 16.81 6.41 18.91
CA ALA A 111 16.44 7.28 17.79
C ALA A 111 16.37 6.53 16.45
N ALA A 112 17.21 5.49 16.25
CA ALA A 112 17.13 4.65 15.06
C ALA A 112 15.88 3.76 15.04
N ALA A 113 15.49 3.21 16.19
CA ALA A 113 14.27 2.44 16.34
C ALA A 113 13.04 3.29 16.02
N GLU A 114 13.00 4.52 16.54
CA GLU A 114 11.93 5.47 16.25
C GLU A 114 11.84 5.81 14.74
N VAL A 115 12.97 6.02 14.06
CA VAL A 115 12.99 6.21 12.59
C VAL A 115 12.42 4.98 11.88
N ALA A 116 12.83 3.77 12.27
CA ALA A 116 12.36 2.53 11.64
C ALA A 116 10.85 2.31 11.83
N GLU A 117 10.30 2.66 12.99
CA GLU A 117 8.86 2.60 13.26
C GLU A 117 8.08 3.54 12.32
N HIS A 118 8.50 4.81 12.20
CA HIS A 118 7.85 5.76 11.30
C HIS A 118 8.02 5.40 9.81
N GLU A 119 9.16 4.84 9.41
CA GLU A 119 9.36 4.33 8.04
C GLU A 119 8.42 3.15 7.75
N SER A 120 8.28 2.22 8.69
CA SER A 120 7.35 1.09 8.58
C SER A 120 5.89 1.54 8.45
N LEU A 121 5.48 2.54 9.26
CA LEU A 121 4.16 3.13 9.18
C LEU A 121 3.93 3.80 7.83
N THR A 122 4.89 4.61 7.37
CA THR A 122 4.80 5.31 6.08
C THR A 122 4.72 4.32 4.92
N ALA A 123 5.53 3.26 4.93
CA ALA A 123 5.50 2.20 3.93
C ALA A 123 4.13 1.49 3.89
N THR A 124 3.53 1.24 5.06
CA THR A 124 2.19 0.64 5.14
C THR A 124 1.13 1.55 4.52
N LEU A 125 1.20 2.86 4.80
CA LEU A 125 0.27 3.85 4.23
C LEU A 125 0.46 4.02 2.71
N ASP A 126 1.70 4.02 2.22
CA ASP A 126 1.99 4.10 0.79
C ASP A 126 1.51 2.84 0.05
N GLN A 127 1.69 1.64 0.62
CA GLN A 127 1.12 0.40 0.09
C GLN A 127 -0.41 0.47 0.02
N GLU A 128 -1.06 1.02 1.04
CA GLU A 128 -2.51 1.17 1.09
C GLU A 128 -3.03 2.12 0.01
N LEU A 129 -2.36 3.26 -0.18
CA LEU A 129 -2.69 4.21 -1.25
C LEU A 129 -2.47 3.60 -2.63
N ALA A 130 -1.39 2.86 -2.83
CA ALA A 130 -1.12 2.15 -4.08
C ALA A 130 -2.20 1.10 -4.38
N ALA A 131 -2.60 0.30 -3.38
CA ALA A 131 -3.66 -0.68 -3.51
C ALA A 131 -5.02 -0.03 -3.85
N ARG A 132 -5.30 1.18 -3.36
CA ARG A 132 -6.50 1.93 -3.74
C ARG A 132 -6.44 2.45 -5.17
N ALA A 133 -5.28 2.95 -5.59
CA ALA A 133 -5.07 3.42 -6.95
C ALA A 133 -5.23 2.28 -7.99
N THR A 134 -4.75 1.07 -7.67
CA THR A 134 -4.89 -0.09 -8.55
C THR A 134 -6.32 -0.61 -8.62
N LEU A 135 -7.08 -0.61 -7.52
CA LEU A 135 -8.48 -1.04 -7.50
C LEU A 135 -9.43 -0.03 -8.17
N GLY A 136 -9.09 1.26 -8.17
CA GLY A 136 -9.96 2.32 -8.67
C GLY A 136 -11.18 2.59 -7.78
N ALA A 137 -11.97 3.60 -8.11
CA ALA A 137 -13.16 4.00 -7.36
C ALA A 137 -14.41 4.01 -8.26
N GLY A 138 -15.58 3.73 -7.67
CA GLY A 138 -16.86 3.80 -8.39
C GLY A 138 -16.91 2.91 -9.63
N MET A 139 -17.29 3.49 -10.78
CA MET A 139 -17.50 2.76 -12.03
C MET A 139 -16.23 2.08 -12.56
N ASP A 140 -15.07 2.71 -12.39
CA ASP A 140 -13.78 2.17 -12.85
C ASP A 140 -13.46 0.83 -12.18
N ARG A 141 -13.85 0.67 -10.91
CA ARG A 141 -13.69 -0.58 -10.17
C ARG A 141 -14.57 -1.69 -10.74
N HIS A 142 -15.82 -1.37 -11.09
CA HIS A 142 -16.74 -2.35 -11.70
C HIS A 142 -16.28 -2.75 -13.10
N LEU A 143 -15.79 -1.80 -13.90
CA LEU A 143 -15.21 -2.08 -15.21
C LEU A 143 -13.98 -2.98 -15.08
N LYS A 144 -13.04 -2.67 -14.17
CA LYS A 144 -11.88 -3.53 -13.91
C LYS A 144 -12.28 -4.95 -13.50
N ARG A 145 -13.30 -5.13 -12.64
CA ARG A 145 -13.81 -6.47 -12.28
C ARG A 145 -14.31 -7.25 -13.49
N LEU A 146 -14.88 -6.59 -14.49
CA LEU A 146 -15.40 -7.23 -15.71
C LEU A 146 -14.27 -7.56 -16.71
N THR A 147 -13.27 -6.68 -16.84
CA THR A 147 -12.30 -6.73 -17.95
C THR A 147 -10.93 -7.26 -17.56
N THR A 148 -10.63 -7.43 -16.27
CA THR A 148 -9.33 -7.96 -15.80
C THR A 148 -9.39 -9.48 -15.76
N PHE A 149 -8.49 -10.16 -16.46
CA PHE A 149 -8.46 -11.62 -16.61
C PHE A 149 -7.30 -12.28 -15.86
#